data_AF-A0A2N9G7B7-F1
#
_entry.id   AF-A0A2N9G7B7-F1
#
_cell.length_a   1.000
_cell.length_b   1.000
_cell.length_c   1.000
_cell.angle_alpha   90.00
_cell.angle_beta   90.00
_cell.angle_gamma   90.00
#
_symmetry.space_group_name_H-M   'P 1'
#
loop_
_entity.id
_entity.type
_entity.pdbx_description
1 polymer ?
#
loop_
_entity_poly.entity_id
_entity_poly.type
_entity_poly.pdbx_seq_one_letter_code
_entity_poly.pdbx_strand_id
1 'polypeptide(L)'
;MKPARYEELIIDVPQVMEPAQWPECCIYRVPKRLRQINNEAYTPKLISIGPFHHGKDELKEMEMLKVRYFKDFCYRTGKCQKDLASVIEDNEVKIRHCYAENFDISSEDFVKMVLLDSAFIIEFFLKLMLDVEEREYKNDYISSKPWLSSNIAEDLILLENQLPLFILEELHNQFSSNEAVANIVNKLALEITETDSCYNDLAEKLNRHYDQCCNRNMGYLRSTYFHNLWRGTATAVGLILLGFTIWDIIKTYK
;
A
#
# COMPACT_ATOMS: atom_id res chain seq x y z
N MET A 1 38.64 -42.51 4.57
CA MET A 1 38.83 -41.84 3.27
C MET A 1 38.29 -40.43 3.46
N LYS A 2 39.11 -39.38 3.32
CA LYS A 2 38.63 -37.99 3.47
C LYS A 2 37.83 -37.63 2.22
N PRO A 3 36.65 -37.00 2.33
CA PRO A 3 35.89 -36.55 1.17
C PRO A 3 36.74 -35.58 0.34
N ALA A 4 36.51 -35.57 -0.97
CA ALA A 4 37.26 -34.72 -1.87
C ALA A 4 36.84 -33.25 -1.67
N ARG A 5 37.81 -32.33 -1.69
CA ARG A 5 37.63 -30.89 -1.39
C ARG A 5 36.49 -30.20 -2.17
N TYR A 6 36.07 -30.74 -3.31
CA TYR A 6 34.97 -30.19 -4.10
C TYR A 6 33.59 -30.47 -3.49
N GLU A 7 33.43 -31.51 -2.67
CA GLU A 7 32.16 -31.85 -2.00
C GLU A 7 31.82 -30.82 -0.91
N GLU A 8 32.84 -30.20 -0.30
CA GLU A 8 32.69 -29.08 0.63
C GLU A 8 32.44 -27.72 -0.07
N LEU A 9 32.57 -27.67 -1.41
CA LEU A 9 32.37 -26.47 -2.23
C LEU A 9 31.01 -26.46 -2.94
N ILE A 10 30.15 -27.44 -2.67
CA ILE A 10 28.79 -27.48 -3.22
C ILE A 10 27.99 -26.34 -2.59
N ILE A 11 27.66 -25.34 -3.41
CA ILE A 11 26.71 -24.30 -3.02
C ILE A 11 25.33 -24.94 -3.09
N ASP A 12 24.70 -25.12 -1.94
CA ASP A 12 23.31 -25.54 -1.86
C ASP A 12 22.46 -24.35 -2.31
N VAL A 13 22.09 -24.34 -3.60
CA VAL A 13 21.25 -23.30 -4.17
C VAL A 13 19.81 -23.64 -3.81
N PRO A 14 19.14 -22.88 -2.92
CA PRO A 14 17.76 -23.16 -2.56
C PRO A 14 16.91 -23.13 -3.83
N GLN A 15 16.02 -24.12 -3.99
CA GLN A 15 15.05 -24.17 -5.10
C GLN A 15 14.15 -22.91 -5.16
N VAL A 16 14.14 -22.11 -4.11
CA VAL A 16 13.46 -20.82 -4.00
C VAL A 16 14.51 -19.71 -4.09
N MET A 17 14.94 -19.39 -5.32
CA MET A 17 15.94 -18.34 -5.58
C MET A 17 15.37 -16.92 -5.64
N GLU A 18 14.05 -16.78 -5.76
CA GLU A 18 13.38 -15.48 -5.68
C GLU A 18 12.54 -15.44 -4.41
N PRO A 19 12.50 -14.33 -3.65
CA PRO A 19 11.50 -14.18 -2.60
C PRO A 19 10.15 -14.45 -3.26
N ALA A 20 9.34 -15.34 -2.68
CA ALA A 20 8.00 -15.62 -3.19
C ALA A 20 7.24 -14.29 -3.26
N GLN A 21 7.23 -13.64 -4.43
CA GLN A 21 6.38 -12.48 -4.66
C GLN A 21 5.00 -13.04 -4.83
N TRP A 22 4.31 -13.17 -3.70
CA TRP A 22 2.90 -13.48 -3.66
C TRP A 22 2.16 -12.47 -4.55
N PRO A 23 1.15 -12.90 -5.34
CA PRO A 23 0.33 -11.98 -6.12
C PRO A 23 -0.26 -10.83 -5.29
N GLU A 24 -0.43 -11.03 -3.99
CA GLU A 24 -0.93 -10.06 -3.02
C GLU A 24 0.11 -9.04 -2.53
N CYS A 25 1.41 -9.25 -2.79
CA CYS A 25 2.51 -8.42 -2.29
C CYS A 25 2.40 -6.96 -2.79
N CYS A 26 2.08 -6.04 -1.87
CA CYS A 26 1.86 -4.63 -2.18
C CYS A 26 2.49 -3.64 -1.18
N ILE A 27 3.06 -4.13 -0.07
CA ILE A 27 3.69 -3.32 0.97
C ILE A 27 5.18 -3.63 1.03
N TYR A 28 5.99 -2.58 0.84
CA TYR A 28 7.44 -2.69 0.65
C TYR A 28 8.17 -1.80 1.66
N ARG A 29 9.36 -2.23 2.09
CA ARG A 29 10.29 -1.31 2.75
C ARG A 29 10.99 -0.43 1.74
N VAL A 30 11.36 0.76 2.21
CA VAL A 30 12.11 1.70 1.40
C VAL A 30 13.52 1.15 1.17
N PRO A 31 14.01 1.13 -0.08
CA PRO A 31 15.37 0.70 -0.38
C PRO A 31 16.39 1.41 0.51
N LYS A 32 17.33 0.64 1.09
CA LYS A 32 18.33 1.14 2.06
C LYS A 32 19.05 2.40 1.61
N ARG A 33 19.35 2.53 0.31
CA ARG A 33 20.00 3.72 -0.27
C ARG A 33 19.15 4.98 -0.13
N LEU A 34 17.84 4.88 -0.37
CA LEU A 34 16.91 6.00 -0.22
C LEU A 34 16.72 6.34 1.27
N ARG A 35 16.59 5.30 2.11
CA ARG A 35 16.45 5.48 3.55
C ARG A 35 17.66 6.19 4.18
N GLN A 36 18.87 5.87 3.74
CA GLN A 36 20.11 6.53 4.20
C GLN A 36 20.20 8.02 3.89
N ILE A 37 19.54 8.48 2.82
CA ILE A 37 19.52 9.91 2.47
C ILE A 37 18.68 10.69 3.48
N ASN A 38 17.52 10.13 3.86
CA ASN A 38 16.66 10.71 4.87
C ASN A 38 15.87 9.62 5.59
N ASN A 39 16.34 9.21 6.78
CA ASN A 39 15.68 8.16 7.56
C ASN A 39 14.32 8.62 8.12
N GLU A 40 14.21 9.91 8.45
CA GLU A 40 13.02 10.47 9.09
C GLU A 40 11.83 10.55 8.13
N ALA A 41 12.08 10.67 6.82
CA ALA A 41 11.03 10.66 5.79
C ALA A 41 10.27 9.33 5.67
N TYR A 42 10.75 8.28 6.34
CA TYR A 42 10.19 6.92 6.26
C TYR A 42 10.04 6.27 7.64
N THR A 43 10.05 7.08 8.70
CA THR A 43 9.89 6.61 10.08
C THR A 43 8.70 7.32 10.69
N PRO A 44 7.64 6.61 11.10
CA PRO A 44 6.51 7.22 11.77
C PRO A 44 6.97 7.87 13.08
N LYS A 45 6.38 9.03 13.40
CA LYS A 45 6.79 9.85 14.54
C LYS A 45 5.82 9.77 15.72
N LEU A 46 4.57 9.41 15.45
CA LEU A 46 3.50 9.32 16.44
C LEU A 46 2.91 7.91 16.47
N ILE A 47 2.45 7.40 15.33
CA ILE A 47 1.63 6.18 15.29
C ILE A 47 2.21 5.14 14.33
N SER A 48 2.49 3.95 14.87
CA SER A 48 2.80 2.76 14.07
C SER A 48 1.52 2.18 13.49
N ILE A 49 1.56 1.68 12.27
CA ILE A 49 0.51 0.93 11.60
C ILE A 49 1.17 -0.25 10.90
N GLY A 50 0.67 -1.44 11.19
CA GLY A 50 1.24 -2.67 10.68
C GLY A 50 2.60 -3.03 11.31
N PRO A 51 3.26 -4.06 10.77
CA PRO A 51 4.32 -4.80 11.46
C PRO A 51 5.69 -4.12 11.45
N PHE A 52 6.01 -3.25 10.48
CA PHE A 52 7.39 -2.76 10.30
C PHE A 52 7.87 -1.83 11.41
N HIS A 53 6.95 -1.14 12.09
CA HIS A 53 7.25 -0.24 13.21
C HIS A 53 6.59 -0.68 14.53
N HIS A 54 5.99 -1.87 14.54
CA HIS A 54 5.26 -2.39 15.70
C HIS A 54 6.18 -2.57 16.92
N GLY A 55 5.67 -2.23 18.10
CA GLY A 55 6.36 -2.45 19.37
C GLY A 55 7.52 -1.49 19.68
N LYS A 56 7.75 -0.46 18.86
CA LYS A 56 8.76 0.55 19.16
C LYS A 56 8.37 1.42 20.34
N ASP A 57 9.27 1.55 21.31
CA ASP A 57 9.03 2.30 22.55
C ASP A 57 8.62 3.75 22.29
N GLU A 58 9.21 4.39 21.28
CA GLU A 58 8.90 5.77 20.85
C GLU A 58 7.46 5.98 20.37
N LEU A 59 6.74 4.92 20.00
CA LEU A 59 5.37 4.98 19.47
C LEU A 59 4.33 4.42 20.44
N LYS A 60 4.77 3.92 21.61
CA LYS A 60 3.92 3.21 22.57
C LYS A 60 2.80 4.08 23.16
N GLU A 61 3.02 5.39 23.27
CA GLU A 61 2.02 6.32 23.80
C GLU A 61 0.74 6.32 22.96
N MET A 62 0.87 6.16 21.64
CA MET A 62 -0.26 6.18 20.70
C MET A 62 -1.02 4.86 20.62
N GLU A 63 -0.46 3.75 21.11
CA GLU A 63 -1.16 2.46 21.18
C GLU A 63 -2.39 2.53 22.10
N MET A 64 -2.33 3.30 23.19
CA MET A 64 -3.48 3.54 24.07
C MET A 64 -4.60 4.30 23.35
N LEU A 65 -4.26 5.18 22.41
CA LEU A 65 -5.25 5.90 21.62
C LEU A 65 -5.96 4.97 20.63
N LYS A 66 -5.24 4.03 20.01
CA LYS A 66 -5.86 2.98 19.17
C LYS A 66 -6.86 2.15 19.96
N VAL A 67 -6.54 1.76 21.19
CA VAL A 67 -7.49 1.03 22.06
C VAL A 67 -8.74 1.86 22.36
N ARG A 68 -8.60 3.17 22.55
CA ARG A 68 -9.76 4.07 22.72
C ARG A 68 -10.62 4.11 21.45
N TYR A 69 -10.00 4.27 20.30
CA TYR A 69 -10.69 4.31 19.01
C TYR A 69 -11.32 2.97 18.64
N PHE A 70 -10.71 1.85 19.03
CA PHE A 70 -11.29 0.53 18.89
C PHE A 70 -12.58 0.37 19.72
N LYS A 71 -12.63 0.94 20.92
CA LYS A 71 -13.86 0.97 21.73
C LYS A 71 -14.95 1.79 21.05
N ASP A 72 -14.58 2.95 20.50
CA ASP A 72 -15.52 3.83 19.79
C ASP A 72 -16.07 3.14 18.54
N PHE A 73 -15.20 2.46 17.78
CA PHE A 73 -15.58 1.63 16.63
C PHE A 73 -16.55 0.50 17.04
N CYS A 74 -16.25 -0.24 18.12
CA CYS A 74 -17.16 -1.28 18.64
C CYS A 74 -18.51 -0.69 19.07
N TYR A 75 -18.52 0.47 19.72
CA TYR A 75 -19.74 1.14 20.15
C TYR A 75 -20.60 1.56 18.95
N ARG A 76 -19.99 2.19 17.94
CA ARG A 76 -20.67 2.66 16.73
C ARG A 76 -21.25 1.51 15.90
N THR A 77 -20.51 0.41 15.77
CA THR A 77 -20.94 -0.75 14.97
C THR A 77 -21.85 -1.70 15.73
N GLY A 78 -21.87 -1.62 17.07
CA GLY A 78 -22.57 -2.57 17.94
C GLY A 78 -21.97 -3.98 17.89
N LYS A 79 -20.75 -4.14 17.38
CA LYS A 79 -20.09 -5.44 17.18
C LYS A 79 -19.18 -5.79 18.35
N CYS A 80 -19.07 -7.08 18.63
CA CYS A 80 -18.15 -7.54 19.65
C CYS A 80 -16.75 -7.74 19.06
N GLN A 81 -15.73 -7.65 19.91
CA GLN A 81 -14.33 -7.82 19.52
C GLN A 81 -14.06 -9.16 18.81
N LYS A 82 -14.80 -10.22 19.18
CA LYS A 82 -14.60 -11.54 18.60
C LYS A 82 -14.98 -11.58 17.11
N ASP A 83 -16.09 -10.96 16.74
CA ASP A 83 -16.56 -10.94 15.35
C ASP A 83 -15.58 -10.16 14.46
N LEU A 84 -15.02 -9.06 14.99
CA LEU A 84 -14.01 -8.28 14.27
C LEU A 84 -12.69 -9.04 14.14
N ALA A 85 -12.25 -9.72 15.22
CA ALA A 85 -11.03 -10.51 15.23
C ALA A 85 -11.10 -11.69 14.23
N SER A 86 -12.25 -12.37 14.12
CA SER A 86 -12.40 -13.49 13.18
C SER A 86 -12.18 -13.07 11.72
N VAL A 87 -12.57 -11.85 11.34
CA VAL A 87 -12.31 -11.34 9.97
C VAL A 87 -10.80 -11.23 9.70
N ILE A 88 -10.03 -10.80 10.71
CA ILE A 88 -8.59 -10.69 10.60
C ILE A 88 -7.94 -12.09 10.59
N GLU A 89 -8.38 -12.99 11.49
CA GLU A 89 -7.89 -14.37 11.57
C GLU A 89 -8.09 -15.11 10.24
N ASP A 90 -9.28 -15.02 9.65
CA ASP A 90 -9.62 -15.66 8.37
C ASP A 90 -8.75 -15.13 7.21
N ASN A 91 -8.23 -13.91 7.32
CA ASN A 91 -7.41 -13.26 6.31
C ASN A 91 -5.92 -13.19 6.66
N GLU A 92 -5.47 -13.72 7.80
CA GLU A 92 -4.11 -13.50 8.32
C GLU A 92 -3.03 -13.82 7.29
N VAL A 93 -3.11 -15.00 6.66
CA VAL A 93 -2.13 -15.45 5.66
C VAL A 93 -2.07 -14.47 4.48
N LYS A 94 -3.23 -14.02 3.99
CA LYS A 94 -3.33 -13.08 2.88
C LYS A 94 -2.74 -11.72 3.25
N ILE A 95 -3.01 -11.22 4.46
CA ILE A 95 -2.45 -9.96 4.96
C ILE A 95 -0.93 -10.07 5.05
N ARG A 96 -0.39 -11.17 5.59
CA ARG A 96 1.07 -11.40 5.66
C ARG A 96 1.72 -11.44 4.29
N HIS A 97 1.06 -12.09 3.31
CA HIS A 97 1.53 -12.13 1.92
C HIS A 97 1.55 -10.76 1.22
N CYS A 98 0.83 -9.76 1.74
CA CYS A 98 0.93 -8.40 1.23
C CYS A 98 2.26 -7.72 1.55
N TYR A 99 3.03 -8.20 2.52
CA TYR A 99 4.33 -7.64 2.88
C TYR A 99 5.46 -8.34 2.14
N ALA A 100 6.37 -7.54 1.57
CA ALA A 100 7.55 -8.06 0.86
C ALA A 100 8.59 -8.71 1.80
N GLU A 101 8.51 -8.43 3.10
CA GLU A 101 9.43 -8.94 4.13
C GLU A 101 8.65 -9.71 5.20
N ASN A 102 9.24 -10.82 5.66
CA ASN A 102 8.74 -11.56 6.81
C ASN A 102 9.11 -10.86 8.12
N PHE A 103 8.27 -11.01 9.13
CA PHE A 103 8.46 -10.47 10.47
C PHE A 103 8.13 -11.53 11.51
N ASP A 104 8.89 -11.53 12.61
CA ASP A 104 8.74 -12.48 13.71
C ASP A 104 7.69 -11.97 14.70
N ILE A 105 6.41 -12.13 14.33
CA ILE A 105 5.26 -11.76 15.15
C ILE A 105 4.33 -12.96 15.23
N SER A 106 3.93 -13.34 16.45
CA SER A 106 2.99 -14.43 16.69
C SER A 106 1.66 -14.17 15.97
N SER A 107 0.92 -15.22 15.61
CA SER A 107 -0.41 -15.07 14.98
C SER A 107 -1.35 -14.25 15.87
N GLU A 108 -1.35 -14.52 17.17
CA GLU A 108 -2.16 -13.78 18.15
C GLU A 108 -1.85 -12.29 18.18
N ASP A 109 -0.56 -11.92 18.25
CA ASP A 109 -0.16 -10.51 18.32
C ASP A 109 -0.38 -9.80 16.97
N PHE A 110 -0.17 -10.52 15.86
CA PHE A 110 -0.42 -9.98 14.53
C PHE A 110 -1.90 -9.67 14.30
N VAL A 111 -2.79 -10.59 14.68
CA VAL A 111 -4.24 -10.37 14.60
C VAL A 111 -4.66 -9.18 15.46
N LYS A 112 -4.17 -9.08 16.70
CA LYS A 112 -4.47 -7.95 17.59
C LYS A 112 -3.97 -6.62 17.01
N MET A 113 -2.75 -6.60 16.47
CA MET A 113 -2.16 -5.43 15.84
C MET A 113 -3.01 -4.98 14.65
N VAL A 114 -3.29 -5.87 13.69
CA VAL A 114 -4.08 -5.52 12.51
C VAL A 114 -5.48 -5.07 12.91
N LEU A 115 -6.12 -5.72 13.88
CA LEU A 115 -7.44 -5.34 14.39
C LEU A 115 -7.45 -3.91 14.96
N LEU A 116 -6.50 -3.59 15.84
CA LEU A 116 -6.41 -2.26 16.45
C LEU A 116 -6.08 -1.19 15.41
N ASP A 117 -5.14 -1.46 14.51
CA ASP A 117 -4.68 -0.52 13.50
C ASP A 117 -5.77 -0.24 12.46
N SER A 118 -6.46 -1.28 11.99
CA SER A 118 -7.56 -1.14 11.02
C SER A 118 -8.75 -0.39 11.61
N ALA A 119 -9.19 -0.75 12.82
CA ALA A 119 -10.25 -0.05 13.51
C ALA A 119 -9.88 1.41 13.80
N PHE A 120 -8.63 1.67 14.20
CA PHE A 120 -8.13 3.03 14.40
C PHE A 120 -8.22 3.84 13.11
N ILE A 121 -7.72 3.31 11.98
CA ILE A 121 -7.75 4.01 10.69
C ILE A 121 -9.18 4.36 10.28
N ILE A 122 -10.09 3.38 10.33
CA ILE A 122 -11.48 3.58 9.93
C ILE A 122 -12.15 4.63 10.83
N GLU A 123 -12.02 4.49 12.15
CA GLU A 123 -12.65 5.40 13.11
C GLU A 123 -12.02 6.80 13.09
N PHE A 124 -10.71 6.91 12.84
CA PHE A 124 -10.00 8.17 12.64
C PHE A 124 -10.54 8.94 11.44
N PHE A 125 -10.64 8.28 10.29
CA PHE A 125 -11.22 8.94 9.12
C PHE A 125 -12.69 9.26 9.35
N LEU A 126 -13.50 8.38 9.94
CA LEU A 126 -14.89 8.70 10.25
C LEU A 126 -15.03 9.94 11.13
N LYS A 127 -14.27 10.03 12.22
CA LYS A 127 -14.31 11.19 13.12
C LYS A 127 -13.83 12.46 12.45
N LEU A 128 -12.75 12.40 11.68
CA LEU A 128 -12.25 13.53 10.91
C LEU A 128 -13.33 14.06 9.93
N MET A 129 -14.11 13.15 9.34
CA MET A 129 -15.14 13.49 8.35
C MET A 129 -16.46 13.96 8.98
N LEU A 130 -16.82 13.45 10.17
CA LEU A 130 -18.08 13.76 10.89
C LEU A 130 -17.99 15.03 11.74
N ASP A 131 -16.79 15.44 12.20
CA ASP A 131 -16.58 16.69 12.96
C ASP A 131 -16.98 17.95 12.15
N VAL A 132 -17.11 17.82 10.82
CA VAL A 132 -17.55 18.89 9.92
C VAL A 132 -19.08 19.07 9.94
N GLU A 133 -19.87 18.05 10.30
CA GLU A 133 -21.33 18.04 10.10
C GLU A 133 -22.13 17.85 11.41
N GLU A 134 -21.66 17.06 12.38
CA GLU A 134 -22.43 16.72 13.58
C GLU A 134 -21.66 16.96 14.89
N ARG A 135 -22.28 17.75 15.79
CA ARG A 135 -21.73 18.20 17.08
C ARG A 135 -21.58 17.10 18.15
N GLU A 136 -21.45 15.83 17.77
CA GLU A 136 -21.33 14.69 18.69
C GLU A 136 -19.88 14.39 19.09
N TYR A 137 -18.89 14.82 18.29
CA TYR A 137 -17.45 14.54 18.52
C TYR A 137 -16.66 15.66 19.21
N LYS A 138 -17.35 16.65 19.80
CA LYS A 138 -16.77 17.88 20.35
C LYS A 138 -15.72 17.71 21.47
N ASN A 139 -15.48 16.48 21.93
CA ASN A 139 -14.52 16.10 22.97
C ASN A 139 -13.61 14.92 22.58
N ASP A 140 -13.48 14.62 21.28
CA ASP A 140 -12.52 13.61 20.83
C ASP A 140 -11.07 14.09 21.10
N TYR A 141 -10.22 13.15 21.53
CA TYR A 141 -8.83 13.44 21.91
C TYR A 141 -8.02 14.06 20.76
N ILE A 142 -8.24 13.60 19.54
CA ILE A 142 -7.55 14.08 18.35
C ILE A 142 -8.17 15.40 17.89
N SER A 143 -9.50 15.50 17.80
CA SER A 143 -10.18 16.76 17.43
C SER A 143 -9.82 17.92 18.36
N SER A 144 -9.54 17.66 19.64
CA SER A 144 -9.09 18.69 20.58
C SER A 144 -7.69 19.26 20.29
N LYS A 145 -6.91 18.64 19.40
CA LYS A 145 -5.53 18.97 19.07
C LYS A 145 -5.30 18.91 17.56
N PRO A 146 -5.53 20.02 16.81
CA PRO A 146 -5.41 20.03 15.35
C PRO A 146 -4.05 19.49 14.84
N TRP A 147 -2.95 19.84 15.50
CA TRP A 147 -1.62 19.33 15.16
C TRP A 147 -1.53 17.79 15.20
N LEU A 148 -2.28 17.14 16.10
CA LEU A 148 -2.25 15.69 16.24
C LEU A 148 -2.87 15.01 15.02
N SER A 149 -3.97 15.56 14.50
CA SER A 149 -4.63 15.03 13.29
C SER A 149 -3.72 15.07 12.07
N SER A 150 -3.03 16.21 11.82
CA SER A 150 -2.12 16.37 10.69
C SER A 150 -0.91 15.44 10.79
N ASN A 151 -0.29 15.34 11.97
CA ASN A 151 0.87 14.46 12.15
C ASN A 151 0.49 12.96 12.06
N ILE A 152 -0.72 12.58 12.49
CA ILE A 152 -1.23 11.22 12.28
C ILE A 152 -1.43 10.97 10.78
N ALA A 153 -2.04 11.90 10.05
CA ALA A 153 -2.21 11.77 8.61
C ALA A 153 -0.86 11.65 7.87
N GLU A 154 0.15 12.41 8.28
CA GLU A 154 1.53 12.29 7.76
C GLU A 154 2.11 10.89 8.01
N ASP A 155 1.92 10.32 9.20
CA ASP A 155 2.36 8.96 9.49
C ASP A 155 1.59 7.89 8.69
N LEU A 156 0.29 8.10 8.43
CA LEU A 156 -0.57 7.17 7.70
C LEU A 156 -0.24 7.09 6.20
N ILE A 157 0.50 8.05 5.63
CA ILE A 157 0.93 8.00 4.22
C ILE A 157 2.34 7.41 4.04
N LEU A 158 3.06 7.11 5.13
CA LEU A 158 4.41 6.56 5.06
C LEU A 158 4.40 5.14 4.51
N LEU A 159 5.24 4.85 3.52
CA LEU A 159 5.31 3.54 2.85
C LEU A 159 5.51 2.37 3.82
N GLU A 160 6.31 2.56 4.88
CA GLU A 160 6.60 1.54 5.87
C GLU A 160 5.54 1.44 6.99
N ASN A 161 4.47 2.23 6.93
CA ASN A 161 3.47 2.35 7.99
C ASN A 161 2.05 2.03 7.47
N GLN A 162 1.92 0.90 6.77
CA GLN A 162 0.71 0.57 5.99
C GLN A 162 0.08 -0.75 6.42
N LEU A 163 -1.25 -0.81 6.25
CA LEU A 163 -2.03 -2.04 6.18
C LEU A 163 -2.56 -2.24 4.75
N PRO A 164 -2.81 -3.49 4.33
CA PRO A 164 -3.44 -3.73 3.04
C PRO A 164 -4.84 -3.12 2.97
N LEU A 165 -5.17 -2.36 1.93
CA LEU A 165 -6.47 -1.70 1.81
C LEU A 165 -7.65 -2.67 1.93
N PHE A 166 -7.53 -3.88 1.38
CA PHE A 166 -8.61 -4.87 1.37
C PHE A 166 -9.08 -5.24 2.78
N ILE A 167 -8.22 -5.19 3.82
CA ILE A 167 -8.67 -5.54 5.17
C ILE A 167 -9.52 -4.41 5.78
N LEU A 168 -9.22 -3.16 5.40
CA LEU A 168 -10.06 -2.02 5.77
C LEU A 168 -11.41 -2.11 5.08
N GLU A 169 -11.42 -2.46 3.79
CA GLU A 169 -12.64 -2.69 3.02
C GLU A 169 -13.48 -3.83 3.59
N GLU A 170 -12.86 -4.96 3.96
CA GLU A 170 -13.58 -6.12 4.51
C GLU A 170 -14.27 -5.79 5.83
N LEU A 171 -13.53 -5.24 6.80
CA LEU A 171 -14.11 -4.80 8.08
C LEU A 171 -15.22 -3.76 7.85
N HIS A 172 -14.98 -2.85 6.94
CA HIS A 172 -15.94 -1.79 6.67
C HIS A 172 -17.20 -2.30 5.97
N ASN A 173 -17.10 -3.19 4.98
CA ASN A 173 -18.25 -3.78 4.30
C ASN A 173 -19.09 -4.64 5.25
N GLN A 174 -18.44 -5.31 6.21
CA GLN A 174 -19.14 -6.13 7.19
C GLN A 174 -19.79 -5.29 8.31
N PHE A 175 -19.22 -4.13 8.64
CA PHE A 175 -19.54 -3.44 9.89
C PHE A 175 -19.90 -1.94 9.77
N SER A 176 -19.81 -1.34 8.58
CA SER A 176 -20.21 0.05 8.32
C SER A 176 -21.49 0.13 7.49
N SER A 177 -22.25 1.22 7.65
CA SER A 177 -23.41 1.51 6.79
C SER A 177 -22.97 2.00 5.42
N ASN A 178 -23.77 1.73 4.38
CA ASN A 178 -23.51 2.20 3.00
C ASN A 178 -23.32 3.72 2.89
N GLU A 179 -23.93 4.48 3.79
CA GLU A 179 -23.79 5.94 3.86
C GLU A 179 -22.42 6.38 4.39
N ALA A 180 -21.92 5.72 5.44
CA ALA A 180 -20.56 5.95 5.94
C ALA A 180 -19.51 5.63 4.87
N VAL A 181 -19.73 4.57 4.07
CA VAL A 181 -18.86 4.18 2.94
C VAL A 181 -18.76 5.28 1.90
N ALA A 182 -19.91 5.75 1.41
CA ALA A 182 -19.95 6.77 0.37
C ALA A 182 -19.26 8.05 0.85
N ASN A 183 -19.45 8.43 2.12
CA ASN A 183 -18.87 9.62 2.69
C ASN A 183 -17.35 9.52 2.86
N ILE A 184 -16.81 8.38 3.34
CA ILE A 184 -15.37 8.16 3.45
C ILE A 184 -14.71 8.23 2.06
N VAL A 185 -15.21 7.48 1.08
CA VAL A 185 -14.60 7.41 -0.26
C VAL A 185 -14.64 8.78 -0.95
N ASN A 186 -15.79 9.46 -0.90
CA ASN A 186 -15.95 10.76 -1.54
C ASN A 186 -15.07 11.85 -0.92
N LYS A 187 -14.82 11.83 0.40
CA LYS A 187 -13.99 12.84 1.06
C LYS A 187 -12.51 12.45 1.20
N LEU A 188 -12.13 11.17 1.25
CA LEU A 188 -10.73 10.74 1.04
C LEU A 188 -10.23 11.22 -0.31
N ALA A 189 -11.05 11.14 -1.36
CA ALA A 189 -10.70 11.72 -2.66
C ALA A 189 -10.48 13.25 -2.61
N LEU A 190 -11.08 13.96 -1.64
CA LEU A 190 -10.93 15.41 -1.44
C LEU A 190 -9.73 15.78 -0.55
N GLU A 191 -9.42 14.98 0.48
CA GLU A 191 -8.25 15.21 1.35
C GLU A 191 -6.95 14.69 0.73
N ILE A 192 -7.01 13.64 -0.11
CA ILE A 192 -5.86 13.17 -0.89
C ILE A 192 -5.55 14.13 -2.04
N THR A 193 -6.51 14.94 -2.50
CA THR A 193 -6.19 16.06 -3.39
C THR A 193 -5.43 17.13 -2.60
N GLU A 194 -4.12 16.96 -2.58
CA GLU A 194 -3.11 17.88 -2.08
C GLU A 194 -3.11 19.17 -2.94
N THR A 195 -4.20 19.95 -2.93
CA THR A 195 -4.33 21.13 -3.80
C THR A 195 -3.31 22.23 -3.45
N ASP A 196 -2.77 22.19 -2.23
CA ASP A 196 -1.77 23.15 -1.74
C ASP A 196 -0.34 22.57 -1.65
N SER A 197 -0.12 21.33 -2.12
CA SER A 197 1.24 20.76 -2.07
C SER A 197 2.14 21.36 -3.13
N CYS A 198 3.44 21.44 -2.82
CA CYS A 198 4.43 21.92 -3.79
C CYS A 198 4.54 21.02 -5.02
N TYR A 199 3.93 19.84 -4.99
CA TYR A 199 3.84 18.90 -6.10
C TYR A 199 2.53 18.97 -6.85
N ASN A 200 1.54 19.78 -6.43
CA ASN A 200 0.23 19.81 -7.07
C ASN A 200 0.33 20.12 -8.58
N ASP A 201 1.09 21.17 -8.94
CA ASP A 201 1.32 21.53 -10.35
C ASP A 201 2.07 20.41 -11.11
N LEU A 202 2.96 19.68 -10.43
CA LEU A 202 3.66 18.54 -11.04
C LEU A 202 2.72 17.35 -11.25
N ALA A 203 1.88 17.03 -10.27
CA ALA A 203 0.91 15.95 -10.32
C ALA A 203 -0.15 16.25 -11.39
N GLU A 204 -0.62 17.49 -11.49
CA GLU A 204 -1.56 17.92 -12.52
C GLU A 204 -0.95 17.83 -13.92
N LYS A 205 0.30 18.25 -14.09
CA LYS A 205 1.04 18.07 -15.35
C LYS A 205 1.24 16.60 -15.69
N LEU A 206 1.55 15.75 -14.71
CA LEU A 206 1.74 14.32 -14.90
C LEU A 206 0.43 13.64 -15.32
N ASN A 207 -0.68 13.95 -14.64
CA ASN A 207 -2.00 13.44 -14.97
C ASN A 207 -2.44 13.88 -16.36
N ARG A 208 -2.28 15.17 -16.69
CA ARG A 208 -2.56 15.70 -18.03
C ARG A 208 -1.71 15.04 -19.12
N HIS A 209 -0.46 14.72 -18.81
CA HIS A 209 0.40 13.97 -19.72
C HIS A 209 -0.11 12.54 -19.91
N TYR A 210 -0.52 11.86 -18.83
CA TYR A 210 -1.00 10.48 -18.87
C TYR A 210 -2.37 10.34 -19.57
N ASP A 211 -3.28 11.29 -19.37
CA ASP A 211 -4.64 11.30 -19.96
C ASP A 211 -4.62 11.53 -21.46
N GLN A 212 -3.52 12.03 -22.01
CA GLN A 212 -3.35 12.15 -23.44
C GLN A 212 -3.15 10.74 -24.05
N CYS A 213 -4.13 10.27 -24.83
CA CYS A 213 -4.14 8.94 -25.46
C CYS A 213 -2.82 8.59 -26.17
N CYS A 214 -2.21 9.58 -26.84
CA CYS A 214 -0.92 9.41 -27.52
C CYS A 214 0.24 9.12 -26.56
N ASN A 215 0.26 9.73 -25.37
CA ASN A 215 1.32 9.53 -24.38
C ASN A 215 1.16 8.20 -23.65
N ARG A 216 -0.08 7.81 -23.33
CA ARG A 216 -0.38 6.47 -22.78
C ARG A 216 0.06 5.36 -23.73
N ASN A 217 -0.32 5.47 -25.00
CA ASN A 217 0.08 4.50 -26.03
C ASN A 217 1.59 4.54 -26.31
N MET A 218 2.23 5.71 -26.28
CA MET A 218 3.68 5.86 -26.44
C MET A 218 4.45 5.25 -25.26
N GLY A 219 3.95 5.40 -24.02
CA GLY A 219 4.52 4.77 -22.83
C GLY A 219 4.50 3.25 -22.93
N TYR A 220 3.37 2.68 -23.37
CA TYR A 220 3.22 1.25 -23.62
C TYR A 220 4.15 0.76 -24.74
N LEU A 221 4.24 1.50 -25.86
CA LEU A 221 5.15 1.19 -26.97
C LEU A 221 6.61 1.19 -26.50
N ARG A 222 7.00 2.21 -25.73
CA ARG A 222 8.36 2.35 -25.23
C ARG A 222 8.73 1.25 -24.24
N SER A 223 7.84 0.88 -23.31
CA SER A 223 8.13 -0.17 -22.32
C SER A 223 8.09 -1.58 -22.91
N THR A 224 7.25 -1.83 -23.92
CA THR A 224 7.06 -3.18 -24.46
C THR A 224 8.08 -3.49 -25.56
N TYR A 225 8.31 -2.54 -26.47
CA TYR A 225 9.11 -2.77 -27.68
C TYR A 225 10.49 -2.10 -27.64
N PHE A 226 10.67 -1.03 -26.86
CA PHE A 226 11.90 -0.24 -26.84
C PHE A 226 12.60 -0.15 -25.48
N HIS A 227 12.27 -1.06 -24.55
CA HIS A 227 12.86 -1.06 -23.21
C HIS A 227 14.33 -1.48 -23.20
N ASN A 228 14.79 -2.24 -24.20
CA ASN A 228 16.21 -2.53 -24.40
C ASN A 228 16.58 -2.59 -25.89
N LEU A 229 17.87 -2.36 -26.19
CA LEU A 229 18.36 -2.29 -27.57
C LEU A 229 18.03 -3.56 -28.39
N TRP A 230 18.07 -4.73 -27.76
CA TRP A 230 17.84 -6.02 -28.42
C TRP A 230 16.36 -6.21 -28.83
N ARG A 231 15.39 -5.82 -28.00
CA ARG A 231 13.96 -5.86 -28.38
C ARG A 231 13.61 -4.78 -29.39
N GLY A 232 14.21 -3.59 -29.26
CA GLY A 232 14.01 -2.50 -30.22
C GLY A 232 14.48 -2.86 -31.62
N THR A 233 15.69 -3.44 -31.74
CA THR A 233 16.25 -3.89 -33.02
C THR A 233 15.45 -5.04 -33.63
N ALA A 234 15.02 -6.03 -32.84
CA ALA A 234 14.17 -7.13 -33.32
C ALA A 234 12.83 -6.64 -33.90
N THR A 235 12.20 -5.66 -33.24
CA THR A 235 10.93 -5.08 -33.69
C THR A 235 11.08 -4.33 -35.02
N ALA A 236 12.16 -3.56 -35.19
CA ALA A 236 12.46 -2.86 -36.42
C ALA A 236 12.70 -3.82 -37.60
N VAL A 237 13.48 -4.88 -37.39
CA VAL A 237 13.71 -5.92 -38.40
C VAL A 237 12.41 -6.62 -38.78
N GLY A 238 11.56 -6.95 -37.79
CA GLY A 238 10.24 -7.54 -38.04
C GLY A 238 9.34 -6.68 -38.92
N LEU A 239 9.29 -5.36 -38.69
CA LEU A 239 8.52 -4.43 -39.52
C LEU A 239 9.07 -4.30 -40.94
N ILE A 240 10.39 -4.31 -41.10
CA ILE A 240 11.05 -4.27 -42.41
C ILE A 240 10.71 -5.54 -43.21
N LEU A 241 10.82 -6.72 -42.58
CA LEU A 241 10.48 -8.00 -43.22
C LEU A 241 9.00 -8.05 -43.60
N LEU A 242 8.11 -7.60 -42.71
CA LEU A 242 6.68 -7.52 -43.00
C LEU A 242 6.39 -6.59 -44.20
N GLY A 243 7.06 -5.43 -44.27
CA GLY A 243 6.99 -4.54 -45.42
C GLY A 243 7.41 -5.20 -46.73
N PHE A 244 8.52 -5.94 -46.73
CA PHE A 244 8.97 -6.72 -47.89
C PHE A 244 7.96 -7.80 -48.29
N THR A 245 7.38 -8.52 -47.33
CA THR A 245 6.36 -9.54 -47.65
C THR A 245 5.10 -8.94 -48.26
N ILE A 246 4.64 -7.80 -47.76
CA ILE A 246 3.47 -7.10 -48.33
C ILE A 246 3.80 -6.58 -49.73
N TRP A 247 4.99 -6.01 -49.94
CA TRP A 247 5.44 -5.56 -51.25
C TRP A 247 5.50 -6.70 -52.26
N ASP A 248 6.07 -7.84 -51.89
CA ASP A 248 6.17 -9.02 -52.75
C ASP A 248 4.78 -9.59 -53.07
N ILE A 249 3.86 -9.62 -52.10
CA ILE A 249 2.46 -9.99 -52.35
C ILE A 249 1.83 -9.03 -53.37
N ILE A 250 1.92 -7.72 -53.17
CA ILE A 250 1.32 -6.73 -54.09
C ILE A 250 1.91 -6.86 -55.51
N LYS A 251 3.22 -7.08 -55.62
CA LYS A 251 3.90 -7.31 -56.90
C LYS A 251 3.46 -8.61 -57.56
N THR A 252 3.11 -9.64 -56.79
CA THR A 252 2.63 -10.94 -57.30
C THR A 252 1.22 -10.86 -57.88
N TYR A 253 0.41 -9.89 -57.46
CA TYR A 253 -0.96 -9.66 -57.94
C TYR A 253 -1.07 -8.53 -58.99
N LYS A 254 0.06 -8.00 -59.48
CA LYS A 254 0.14 -6.97 -60.52
C LYS A 254 0.80 -7.53 -61.78
#